data_AF-U2PSR5-F1
#
_entry.id   AF-U2PSR5-F1
#
_cell.length_a   1.000
_cell.length_b   1.000
_cell.length_c   1.000
_cell.angle_alpha   90.00
_cell.angle_beta   90.00
_cell.angle_gamma   90.00
#
_symmetry.space_group_name_H-M   'P 1'
#
loop_
_entity.id
_entity.type
_entity.pdbx_description
1 polymer ?
#
loop_
_entity_poly.entity_id
_entity_poly.type
_entity_poly.pdbx_seq_one_letter_code
_entity_poly.pdbx_strand_id
1 'polypeptide(L)'
;DLTTNTLTNTKEIMAVSNINAANAIVSNSGKIASNNRVLLDGSAIANTGEILSGEIFMRNARKFDNTGTIKGNNTELSVNQDINLAGNLHGQQRLVISGNNITNNGNTTGTGLIEINSNDFTNNKELASDTVIINGRGEIVNNNMITGNNGKISGRNITNNDLIAFENYLEMNAQGKVQNNKEKAIYGGKALVIKANEIMNDEAEILGGNMDLNAAKITNNVATIQSTGNIVITSSDFQNIGRVSNLGSYEKYYETWDGRKLSEGQVGSWEYFLPRRFGRERKEPPVIDKQKKYYNELISRRNDLGGYSSLILSKYSDIPAQQIGERTTNVYSTRDARIKEPALTGKIKSNATTEYGKVLAGGNITINSGNFKNKDSIVSAGGAAVINAGTFENSVTLGNAVPLKNGEERIVVYLNKKTSKGKRHYYGNINYSRSLYDGGVGYESGQPSAIEGRQVILNAP
;
A
#
# COMPACT_ATOMS: atom_id res chain seq x y z
N ASP A 1 35.19 35.23 40.43
CA ASP A 1 33.82 35.47 39.96
C ASP A 1 33.69 36.87 39.41
N LEU A 2 32.92 37.05 38.32
CA LEU A 2 32.59 38.35 37.70
C LEU A 2 31.09 38.62 37.91
N THR A 3 30.71 39.84 38.33
CA THR A 3 29.31 40.30 38.45
C THR A 3 29.12 41.64 37.74
N THR A 4 28.13 41.79 36.85
CA THR A 4 27.86 43.04 36.11
C THR A 4 26.41 43.16 35.64
N ASN A 5 25.92 44.40 35.47
CA ASN A 5 24.62 44.72 34.88
C ASN A 5 24.68 44.93 33.35
N THR A 6 25.88 45.10 32.80
CA THR A 6 26.13 45.18 31.36
C THR A 6 27.41 44.41 31.04
N LEU A 7 27.34 43.45 30.13
CA LEU A 7 28.49 42.67 29.68
C LEU A 7 28.63 42.84 28.16
N THR A 8 29.67 43.54 27.74
CA THR A 8 30.07 43.64 26.34
C THR A 8 31.39 42.91 26.17
N ASN A 9 31.40 41.84 25.36
CA ASN A 9 32.60 41.07 25.07
C ASN A 9 32.84 40.99 23.56
N THR A 10 34.01 41.44 23.12
CA THR A 10 34.48 41.37 21.73
C THR A 10 35.74 40.53 21.56
N LYS A 11 36.29 39.99 22.67
CA LYS A 11 37.50 39.17 22.69
C LYS A 11 37.27 37.92 23.53
N GLU A 12 37.82 37.85 24.74
CA GLU A 12 37.73 36.68 25.60
C GLU A 12 37.43 37.08 27.05
N ILE A 13 36.48 36.38 27.66
CA ILE A 13 36.23 36.38 29.10
C ILE A 13 36.34 34.94 29.56
N MET A 14 37.31 34.66 30.43
CA MET A 14 37.53 33.34 31.01
C MET A 14 37.47 33.41 32.53
N ALA A 15 36.74 32.47 33.15
CA ALA A 15 36.71 32.32 34.60
C ALA A 15 36.98 30.87 35.02
N VAL A 16 37.81 30.71 36.05
CA VAL A 16 38.09 29.38 36.63
C VAL A 16 36.86 28.79 37.32
N SER A 17 36.01 29.64 37.91
CA SER A 17 34.77 29.23 38.58
C SER A 17 33.56 29.77 37.85
N ASN A 18 32.94 30.87 38.29
CA ASN A 18 31.66 31.33 37.76
C ASN A 18 31.75 32.69 37.04
N ILE A 19 30.89 32.87 36.05
CA ILE A 19 30.53 34.18 35.47
C ILE A 19 29.07 34.46 35.83
N ASN A 20 28.80 35.59 36.49
CA ASN A 20 27.45 36.01 36.86
C ASN A 20 27.11 37.31 36.13
N ALA A 21 26.18 37.23 35.18
CA ALA A 21 25.61 38.38 34.49
C ALA A 21 24.08 38.23 34.44
N ALA A 22 23.48 37.89 35.59
CA ALA A 22 22.03 37.88 35.76
C ALA A 22 21.44 39.30 35.67
N ASN A 23 20.24 39.41 35.12
CA ASN A 23 19.51 40.66 34.88
C ASN A 23 20.28 41.70 34.05
N ALA A 24 21.26 41.25 33.26
CA ALA A 24 22.16 42.12 32.52
C ALA A 24 21.72 42.34 31.07
N ILE A 25 22.34 43.31 30.41
CA ILE A 25 22.41 43.39 28.95
C ILE A 25 23.72 42.73 28.52
N VAL A 26 23.63 41.65 27.75
CA VAL A 26 24.77 40.81 27.34
C VAL A 26 24.93 40.87 25.83
N SER A 27 26.05 41.45 25.37
CA SER A 27 26.45 41.48 23.96
C SER A 27 27.79 40.78 23.81
N ASN A 28 27.76 39.57 23.25
CA ASN A 28 28.94 38.74 23.04
C ASN A 28 29.21 38.50 21.56
N SER A 29 30.31 39.05 21.04
CA SER A 29 30.89 38.68 19.75
C SER A 29 32.24 37.97 19.86
N GLY A 30 32.75 37.83 21.09
CA GLY A 30 33.94 37.06 21.42
C GLY A 30 33.61 35.71 22.07
N LYS A 31 34.50 35.23 22.94
CA LYS A 31 34.36 34.01 23.71
C LYS A 31 34.12 34.29 25.18
N ILE A 32 33.07 33.70 25.75
CA ILE A 32 32.80 33.64 27.19
C ILE A 32 32.96 32.19 27.61
N ALA A 33 33.89 31.91 28.53
CA ALA A 33 34.14 30.56 29.01
C ALA A 33 34.28 30.49 30.53
N SER A 34 33.69 29.47 31.14
CA SER A 34 33.81 29.19 32.57
C SER A 34 33.87 27.69 32.83
N ASN A 35 34.71 27.22 33.75
CA ASN A 35 34.77 25.77 34.05
C ASN A 35 33.56 25.27 34.84
N ASN A 36 32.81 26.14 35.53
CA ASN A 36 31.67 25.75 36.34
C ASN A 36 30.35 26.26 35.76
N ARG A 37 30.09 27.58 35.84
CA ARG A 37 28.80 28.15 35.45
C ARG A 37 28.89 29.54 34.81
N VAL A 38 28.08 29.73 33.77
CA VAL A 38 27.68 31.05 33.23
C VAL A 38 26.19 31.29 33.55
N LEU A 39 25.90 32.28 34.39
CA LEU A 39 24.55 32.65 34.81
C LEU A 39 24.09 33.94 34.10
N LEU A 40 23.06 33.84 33.27
CA LEU A 40 22.46 34.89 32.44
C LEU A 40 20.94 35.00 32.66
N ASP A 41 20.45 34.55 33.81
CA ASP A 41 19.01 34.60 34.13
C ASP A 41 18.47 36.03 34.09
N GLY A 42 17.27 36.23 33.55
CA GLY A 42 16.65 37.55 33.46
C GLY A 42 17.33 38.51 32.49
N SER A 43 18.35 38.07 31.74
CA SER A 43 19.16 38.94 30.88
C SER A 43 18.55 39.13 29.49
N ALA A 44 18.98 40.19 28.81
CA ALA A 44 18.80 40.35 27.37
C ALA A 44 20.10 39.94 26.68
N ILE A 45 20.05 38.86 25.88
CA ILE A 45 21.23 38.17 25.38
C ILE A 45 21.32 38.32 23.87
N ALA A 46 22.43 38.87 23.39
CA ALA A 46 22.85 38.86 22.00
C ALA A 46 24.21 38.14 21.90
N ASN A 47 24.23 36.99 21.24
CA ASN A 47 25.42 36.17 21.07
C ASN A 47 25.69 35.87 19.59
N THR A 48 26.81 36.38 19.08
CA THR A 48 27.35 36.03 17.76
C THR A 48 28.67 35.25 17.87
N GLY A 49 29.23 35.16 19.09
CA GLY A 49 30.47 34.44 19.38
C GLY A 49 30.22 33.11 20.10
N GLU A 50 31.04 32.80 21.10
CA GLU A 50 30.97 31.53 21.84
C GLU A 50 30.62 31.76 23.32
N ILE A 51 29.73 30.93 23.87
CA ILE A 51 29.51 30.78 25.31
C ILE A 51 29.71 29.32 25.68
N LEU A 52 30.73 29.03 26.49
CA LEU A 52 31.15 27.68 26.87
C LEU A 52 31.15 27.52 28.39
N SER A 53 30.46 26.51 28.93
CA SER A 53 30.55 26.23 30.37
C SER A 53 30.11 24.83 30.79
N GLY A 54 30.38 24.44 32.03
CA GLY A 54 29.74 23.26 32.63
C GLY A 54 28.22 23.47 32.69
N GLU A 55 27.79 24.59 33.26
CA GLU A 55 26.39 25.00 33.37
C GLU A 55 26.15 26.34 32.69
N ILE A 56 25.10 26.45 31.88
CA ILE A 56 24.66 27.70 31.28
C ILE A 56 23.18 27.91 31.59
N PHE A 57 22.87 28.94 32.37
CA PHE A 57 21.49 29.28 32.71
C PHE A 57 21.09 30.60 32.07
N MET A 58 20.05 30.56 31.24
CA MET A 58 19.45 31.68 30.53
C MET A 58 17.94 31.70 30.81
N ARG A 59 17.58 31.57 32.09
CA ARG A 59 16.19 31.39 32.50
C ARG A 59 15.48 32.73 32.57
N ASN A 60 14.23 32.78 32.13
CA ASN A 60 13.42 33.99 32.06
C ASN A 60 14.13 35.13 31.31
N ALA A 61 14.87 34.80 30.25
CA ALA A 61 15.56 35.81 29.46
C ALA A 61 14.56 36.80 28.85
N ARG A 62 14.87 38.09 28.93
CA ARG A 62 14.05 39.17 28.38
C ARG A 62 14.12 39.24 26.85
N LYS A 63 15.26 38.80 26.30
CA LYS A 63 15.55 38.69 24.87
C LYS A 63 16.60 37.60 24.65
N PHE A 64 16.48 36.84 23.58
CA PHE A 64 17.47 35.84 23.18
C PHE A 64 17.71 35.90 21.67
N ASP A 65 18.84 36.48 21.28
CA ASP A 65 19.34 36.50 19.90
C ASP A 65 20.67 35.72 19.86
N ASN A 66 20.63 34.47 19.40
CA ASN A 66 21.85 33.67 19.22
C ASN A 66 22.04 33.33 17.74
N THR A 67 23.13 33.84 17.16
CA THR A 67 23.65 33.39 15.85
C THR A 67 25.03 32.73 15.98
N GLY A 68 25.64 32.79 17.16
CA GLY A 68 26.88 32.10 17.49
C GLY A 68 26.66 30.70 18.07
N THR A 69 27.57 30.28 18.94
CA THR A 69 27.57 28.96 19.57
C THR A 69 27.39 29.08 21.08
N ILE A 70 26.47 28.31 21.64
CA ILE A 70 26.33 28.10 23.08
C ILE A 70 26.48 26.61 23.34
N LYS A 71 27.51 26.22 24.09
CA LYS A 71 27.80 24.81 24.40
C LYS A 71 28.06 24.64 25.89
N GLY A 72 27.28 23.78 26.54
CA GLY A 72 27.55 23.39 27.91
C GLY A 72 27.22 21.94 28.22
N ASN A 73 27.53 21.49 29.43
CA ASN A 73 27.09 20.17 29.87
C ASN A 73 25.59 20.20 30.15
N ASN A 74 25.17 21.18 30.98
CA ASN A 74 23.79 21.46 31.32
C ASN A 74 23.43 22.87 30.88
N THR A 75 22.50 23.00 29.95
CA THR A 75 22.04 24.30 29.43
C THR A 75 20.54 24.42 29.61
N GLU A 76 20.08 25.54 30.20
CA GLU A 76 18.66 25.88 30.29
C GLU A 76 18.39 27.24 29.65
N LEU A 77 17.47 27.27 28.69
CA LEU A 77 16.97 28.47 28.04
C LEU A 77 15.47 28.57 28.30
N SER A 78 15.01 29.65 28.91
CA SER A 78 13.58 29.95 28.95
C SER A 78 13.28 31.41 28.62
N VAL A 79 12.31 31.61 27.73
CA VAL A 79 11.85 32.93 27.27
C VAL A 79 10.32 32.91 27.27
N ASN A 80 9.67 33.96 27.79
CA ASN A 80 8.20 34.08 27.78
C ASN A 80 7.64 34.64 26.45
N GLN A 81 8.40 34.50 25.36
CA GLN A 81 8.10 35.01 24.03
C GLN A 81 8.42 33.92 23.00
N ASP A 82 8.15 34.21 21.73
CA ASP A 82 8.57 33.35 20.64
C ASP A 82 10.09 33.35 20.50
N ILE A 83 10.67 32.19 20.19
CA ILE A 83 12.11 31.98 20.11
C ILE A 83 12.48 31.50 18.70
N ASN A 84 13.48 32.16 18.12
CA ASN A 84 14.18 31.68 16.94
C ASN A 84 15.58 31.21 17.32
N LEU A 85 15.81 29.89 17.28
CA LEU A 85 17.11 29.29 17.54
C LEU A 85 17.93 29.32 16.24
N ALA A 86 18.60 30.43 15.94
CA ALA A 86 19.32 30.61 14.67
C ALA A 86 20.78 30.12 14.69
N GLY A 87 21.42 30.13 15.86
CA GLY A 87 22.79 29.66 16.07
C GLY A 87 22.88 28.21 16.53
N ASN A 88 24.06 27.79 16.99
CA ASN A 88 24.28 26.45 17.51
C ASN A 88 23.99 26.39 19.01
N LEU A 89 23.18 25.42 19.42
CA LEU A 89 22.97 25.05 20.82
C LEU A 89 23.43 23.62 21.04
N HIS A 90 24.28 23.41 22.04
CA HIS A 90 24.74 22.09 22.42
C HIS A 90 24.67 21.85 23.93
N GLY A 91 23.92 20.83 24.35
CA GLY A 91 23.93 20.32 25.73
C GLY A 91 24.50 18.92 25.78
N GLN A 92 25.71 18.75 26.33
CA GLN A 92 26.35 17.43 26.39
C GLN A 92 25.48 16.42 27.14
N GLN A 93 25.02 16.78 28.35
CA GLN A 93 24.19 15.92 29.19
C GLN A 93 22.72 16.32 29.15
N ARG A 94 22.44 17.63 29.18
CA ARG A 94 21.08 18.15 29.20
C ARG A 94 20.97 19.52 28.54
N LEU A 95 19.99 19.67 27.66
CA LEU A 95 19.56 20.94 27.09
C LEU A 95 18.04 21.05 27.26
N VAL A 96 17.58 22.08 27.97
CA VAL A 96 16.16 22.37 28.11
C VAL A 96 15.84 23.74 27.53
N ILE A 97 14.85 23.78 26.65
CA ILE A 97 14.42 24.99 25.96
C ILE A 97 12.93 25.16 26.19
N SER A 98 12.52 26.33 26.70
CA SER A 98 11.12 26.69 26.89
C SER A 98 10.83 28.04 26.27
N GLY A 99 9.77 28.11 25.46
CA GLY A 99 9.34 29.32 24.74
C GLY A 99 7.82 29.35 24.58
N ASN A 100 7.26 30.46 24.10
CA ASN A 100 5.87 30.47 23.65
C ASN A 100 5.74 29.65 22.36
N ASN A 101 6.24 30.14 21.23
CA ASN A 101 6.49 29.32 20.04
C ASN A 101 8.01 29.18 19.81
N ILE A 102 8.47 28.03 19.34
CA ILE A 102 9.90 27.79 19.09
C ILE A 102 10.11 27.39 17.63
N THR A 103 10.98 28.12 16.94
CA THR A 103 11.49 27.74 15.61
C THR A 103 12.97 27.40 15.71
N ASN A 104 13.34 26.17 15.39
CA ASN A 104 14.73 25.73 15.28
C ASN A 104 15.26 25.97 13.86
N ASN A 105 16.07 27.02 13.68
CA ASN A 105 16.70 27.40 12.40
C ASN A 105 18.23 27.18 12.37
N GLY A 106 18.80 26.70 13.49
CA GLY A 106 20.21 26.37 13.66
C GLY A 106 20.38 24.93 14.16
N ASN A 107 21.61 24.53 14.50
CA ASN A 107 21.85 23.17 14.98
C ASN A 107 21.57 23.09 16.48
N THR A 108 20.63 22.24 16.86
CA THR A 108 20.28 21.99 18.26
C THR A 108 20.63 20.54 18.59
N THR A 109 21.78 20.34 19.26
CA THR A 109 22.38 19.01 19.43
C THR A 109 22.71 18.69 20.89
N GLY A 110 22.91 17.42 21.18
CA GLY A 110 23.32 16.94 22.50
C GLY A 110 23.78 15.50 22.44
N THR A 111 24.33 15.00 23.55
CA THR A 111 24.65 13.55 23.69
C THR A 111 23.81 12.86 24.77
N GLY A 112 23.01 13.62 25.51
CA GLY A 112 22.11 13.14 26.56
C GLY A 112 20.67 13.51 26.25
N LEU A 113 20.07 14.39 27.04
CA LEU A 113 18.68 14.84 26.89
C LEU A 113 18.59 16.20 26.19
N ILE A 114 17.74 16.29 25.18
CA ILE A 114 17.13 17.55 24.75
C ILE A 114 15.65 17.53 25.10
N GLU A 115 15.18 18.55 25.81
CA GLU A 115 13.77 18.76 26.11
C GLU A 115 13.31 20.14 25.59
N ILE A 116 12.26 20.14 24.78
CA ILE A 116 11.67 21.34 24.19
C ILE A 116 10.23 21.48 24.69
N ASN A 117 9.91 22.64 25.26
CA ASN A 117 8.58 22.97 25.77
C ASN A 117 8.05 24.22 25.04
N SER A 118 6.95 24.09 24.31
CA SER A 118 6.33 25.21 23.58
C SER A 118 4.82 25.03 23.39
N ASN A 119 4.17 26.09 22.93
CA ASN A 119 2.89 26.00 22.25
C ASN A 119 3.09 25.31 20.89
N ASP A 120 3.67 26.02 19.91
CA ASP A 120 4.04 25.45 18.61
C ASP A 120 5.55 25.21 18.52
N PHE A 121 5.95 24.15 17.82
CA PHE A 121 7.36 23.85 17.53
C PHE A 121 7.56 23.61 16.03
N THR A 122 8.54 24.29 15.43
CA THR A 122 8.95 24.06 14.04
C THR A 122 10.43 23.75 13.98
N ASN A 123 10.79 22.61 13.39
CA ASN A 123 12.17 22.20 13.17
C ASN A 123 12.57 22.38 11.71
N ASN A 124 13.52 23.27 11.40
CA ASN A 124 14.03 23.51 10.05
C ASN A 124 15.48 23.03 9.86
N LYS A 125 16.11 22.49 10.90
CA LYS A 125 17.51 22.06 10.94
C LYS A 125 17.69 20.83 11.81
N GLU A 126 18.93 20.39 12.00
CA GLU A 126 19.24 19.22 12.82
C GLU A 126 18.79 19.44 14.28
N LEU A 127 17.99 18.48 14.76
CA LEU A 127 17.67 18.27 16.17
C LEU A 127 18.07 16.85 16.55
N ALA A 128 19.20 16.70 17.25
CA ALA A 128 19.78 15.37 17.49
C ALA A 128 20.33 15.22 18.92
N SER A 129 19.93 14.16 19.62
CA SER A 129 20.49 13.77 20.92
C SER A 129 20.19 12.30 21.22
N ASP A 130 20.81 11.70 22.23
CA ASP A 130 20.43 10.34 22.66
C ASP A 130 18.92 10.28 22.99
N THR A 131 18.42 11.23 23.79
CA THR A 131 17.00 11.36 24.08
C THR A 131 16.49 12.73 23.65
N VAL A 132 15.38 12.76 22.90
CA VAL A 132 14.69 13.99 22.48
C VAL A 132 13.24 13.95 22.94
N ILE A 133 12.84 14.95 23.72
CA ILE A 133 11.46 15.14 24.19
C ILE A 133 10.95 16.48 23.66
N ILE A 134 9.85 16.46 22.91
CA ILE A 134 9.18 17.66 22.41
C ILE A 134 7.76 17.67 22.97
N ASN A 135 7.50 18.64 23.84
CA ASN A 135 6.21 18.90 24.47
C ASN A 135 5.60 20.16 23.86
N GLY A 136 4.90 19.98 22.74
CA GLY A 136 4.05 21.00 22.13
C GLY A 136 2.63 20.95 22.68
N ARG A 137 1.94 22.09 22.72
CA ARG A 137 0.49 22.16 22.98
C ARG A 137 -0.32 22.33 21.70
N GLY A 138 0.30 22.86 20.65
CA GLY A 138 -0.27 23.13 19.33
C GLY A 138 0.42 22.32 18.24
N GLU A 139 0.88 22.99 17.19
CA GLU A 139 1.46 22.35 16.00
C GLU A 139 2.92 21.99 16.20
N ILE A 140 3.27 20.74 15.86
CA ILE A 140 4.65 20.30 15.68
C ILE A 140 4.89 20.06 14.20
N VAL A 141 5.83 20.81 13.62
CA VAL A 141 6.20 20.69 12.21
C VAL A 141 7.68 20.34 12.12
N ASN A 142 7.98 19.20 11.52
CA ASN A 142 9.34 18.79 11.23
C ASN A 142 9.65 18.97 9.74
N ASN A 143 10.47 19.96 9.38
CA ASN A 143 10.97 20.22 8.03
C ASN A 143 12.40 19.71 7.81
N ASN A 144 12.98 19.00 8.78
CA ASN A 144 14.34 18.46 8.67
C ASN A 144 14.51 17.21 9.56
N MET A 145 15.71 16.90 10.04
CA MET A 145 15.95 15.68 10.80
C MET A 145 15.72 15.90 12.31
N ILE A 146 14.89 15.02 12.91
CA ILE A 146 14.81 14.81 14.36
C ILE A 146 15.28 13.39 14.64
N THR A 147 16.42 13.25 15.31
CA THR A 147 17.06 11.94 15.47
C THR A 147 17.59 11.67 16.87
N GLY A 148 17.73 10.38 17.18
CA GLY A 148 18.29 9.95 18.46
C GLY A 148 18.17 8.46 18.72
N ASN A 149 18.28 8.10 19.99
CA ASN A 149 18.04 6.74 20.48
C ASN A 149 16.61 6.60 21.00
N ASN A 150 16.12 7.57 21.78
CA ASN A 150 14.78 7.61 22.35
C ASN A 150 14.06 8.94 22.04
N GLY A 151 12.86 8.85 21.48
CA GLY A 151 12.07 10.01 21.06
C GLY A 151 10.68 10.02 21.70
N LYS A 152 10.27 11.19 22.21
CA LYS A 152 8.88 11.44 22.59
C LYS A 152 8.42 12.79 22.03
N ILE A 153 7.38 12.77 21.20
CA ILE A 153 6.85 13.96 20.53
C ILE A 153 5.36 14.06 20.85
N SER A 154 4.93 15.14 21.48
CA SER A 154 3.54 15.35 21.88
C SER A 154 3.03 16.71 21.42
N GLY A 155 1.85 16.78 20.81
CA GLY A 155 1.26 18.01 20.29
C GLY A 155 -0.23 17.90 19.98
N ARG A 156 -0.86 18.99 19.49
CA ARG A 156 -2.18 18.93 18.88
C ARG A 156 -2.12 18.17 17.56
N ASN A 157 -1.25 18.58 16.66
CA ASN A 157 -0.92 17.84 15.45
C ASN A 157 0.61 17.73 15.29
N ILE A 158 1.04 16.67 14.62
CA ILE A 158 2.44 16.43 14.29
C ILE A 158 2.53 16.18 12.78
N THR A 159 3.26 17.05 12.07
CA THR A 159 3.51 16.93 10.63
C THR A 159 4.98 16.66 10.38
N ASN A 160 5.28 15.56 9.68
CA ASN A 160 6.62 15.23 9.23
C ASN A 160 6.77 15.52 7.73
N ASN A 161 7.71 16.41 7.40
CA ASN A 161 8.11 16.81 6.05
C ASN A 161 9.54 16.33 5.70
N ASP A 162 10.18 15.54 6.56
CA ASP A 162 11.53 15.01 6.36
C ASP A 162 11.71 13.69 7.15
N LEU A 163 12.63 13.63 8.13
CA LEU A 163 12.95 12.41 8.86
C LEU A 163 12.72 12.58 10.37
N ILE A 164 11.96 11.65 10.96
CA ILE A 164 11.92 11.43 12.41
C ILE A 164 12.42 10.01 12.64
N ALA A 165 13.59 9.83 13.25
CA ALA A 165 14.20 8.51 13.38
C ALA A 165 14.86 8.29 14.74
N PHE A 166 14.42 7.25 15.44
CA PHE A 166 14.99 6.86 16.73
C PHE A 166 15.34 5.38 16.75
N GLU A 167 16.57 5.04 17.16
CA GLU A 167 17.09 3.67 17.07
C GLU A 167 16.42 2.68 18.05
N ASN A 168 16.03 3.13 19.24
CA ASN A 168 15.43 2.26 20.26
C ASN A 168 13.92 2.46 20.32
N TYR A 169 13.46 3.67 20.67
CA TYR A 169 12.06 3.93 20.97
C TYR A 169 11.60 5.26 20.39
N LEU A 170 10.43 5.26 19.75
CA LEU A 170 9.72 6.48 19.37
C LEU A 170 8.26 6.42 19.83
N GLU A 171 7.83 7.41 20.61
CA GLU A 171 6.43 7.69 20.92
C GLU A 171 6.01 9.02 20.29
N MET A 172 4.93 8.98 19.50
CA MET A 172 4.27 10.16 18.96
C MET A 172 2.84 10.21 19.47
N ASN A 173 2.48 11.29 20.16
CA ASN A 173 1.15 11.46 20.75
C ASN A 173 0.53 12.79 20.26
N ALA A 174 -0.38 12.70 19.32
CA ALA A 174 -1.13 13.84 18.82
C ALA A 174 -2.57 13.80 19.34
N GLN A 175 -3.15 14.95 19.68
CA GLN A 175 -4.59 15.02 19.99
C GLN A 175 -5.45 14.90 18.73
N GLY A 176 -4.98 15.49 17.63
CA GLY A 176 -5.60 15.51 16.32
C GLY A 176 -4.92 14.53 15.38
N LYS A 177 -3.89 14.98 14.67
CA LYS A 177 -3.32 14.23 13.54
C LYS A 177 -1.82 14.00 13.66
N VAL A 178 -1.37 12.80 13.29
CA VAL A 178 0.01 12.53 12.86
C VAL A 178 0.01 12.35 11.34
N GLN A 179 0.71 13.23 10.64
CA GLN A 179 0.81 13.22 9.18
C GLN A 179 2.25 13.01 8.74
N ASN A 180 2.49 11.94 7.99
CA ASN A 180 3.76 11.69 7.31
C ASN A 180 3.58 11.97 5.83
N ASN A 181 4.25 13.00 5.33
CA ASN A 181 4.08 13.45 3.96
C ASN A 181 4.87 12.60 2.96
N LYS A 182 4.50 12.73 1.70
CA LYS A 182 5.10 12.03 0.57
C LYS A 182 6.62 12.01 0.59
N GLU A 183 7.18 10.82 0.35
CA GLU A 183 8.62 10.53 0.29
C GLU A 183 9.36 10.79 1.62
N LYS A 184 8.62 10.84 2.74
CA LYS A 184 9.16 11.09 4.11
C LYS A 184 9.05 9.85 4.99
N ALA A 185 9.86 9.85 6.05
CA ALA A 185 9.99 8.67 6.90
C ALA A 185 9.83 8.99 8.39
N ILE A 186 9.05 8.14 9.07
CA ILE A 186 9.01 8.00 10.52
C ILE A 186 9.58 6.63 10.86
N TYR A 187 10.59 6.58 11.72
CA TYR A 187 11.30 5.35 12.09
C TYR A 187 11.44 5.20 13.61
N GLY A 188 10.98 4.06 14.14
CA GLY A 188 11.22 3.65 15.53
C GLY A 188 11.84 2.25 15.60
N GLY A 189 13.15 2.16 15.87
CA GLY A 189 13.96 0.98 15.56
C GLY A 189 13.58 -0.29 16.31
N LYS A 190 13.48 -0.29 17.66
CA LYS A 190 12.98 -1.46 18.41
C LYS A 190 11.49 -1.39 18.68
N ALA A 191 10.97 -0.19 18.95
CA ALA A 191 9.56 0.03 19.17
C ALA A 191 9.11 1.41 18.66
N LEU A 192 7.94 1.42 18.01
CA LEU A 192 7.25 2.62 17.54
C LEU A 192 5.83 2.63 18.08
N VAL A 193 5.44 3.73 18.72
CA VAL A 193 4.08 3.96 19.20
C VAL A 193 3.57 5.26 18.61
N ILE A 194 2.45 5.21 17.90
CA ILE A 194 1.77 6.40 17.38
C ILE A 194 0.34 6.40 17.89
N LYS A 195 -0.01 7.46 18.63
CA LYS A 195 -1.35 7.71 19.16
C LYS A 195 -1.87 9.02 18.59
N ALA A 196 -3.04 8.99 17.97
CA ALA A 196 -3.67 10.17 17.40
C ALA A 196 -5.20 10.02 17.32
N ASN A 197 -5.91 11.08 16.93
CA ASN A 197 -7.26 10.91 16.39
C ASN A 197 -7.19 10.43 14.92
N GLU A 198 -6.21 10.92 14.16
CA GLU A 198 -5.93 10.50 12.78
C GLU A 198 -4.43 10.21 12.57
N ILE A 199 -4.10 9.08 11.94
CA ILE A 199 -2.77 8.81 11.39
C ILE A 199 -2.91 8.79 9.87
N MET A 200 -2.15 9.63 9.17
CA MET A 200 -2.11 9.68 7.71
C MET A 200 -0.68 9.44 7.23
N ASN A 201 -0.50 8.36 6.49
CA ASN A 201 0.73 8.03 5.79
C ASN A 201 0.42 8.09 4.29
N ASP A 202 0.96 9.10 3.60
CA ASP A 202 0.55 9.44 2.23
C ASP A 202 1.77 9.41 1.31
N GLU A 203 1.88 8.39 0.47
CA GLU A 203 3.06 8.11 -0.37
C GLU A 203 4.38 8.12 0.44
N ALA A 204 4.34 7.64 1.67
CA ALA A 204 5.40 7.80 2.67
C ALA A 204 5.69 6.50 3.46
N GLU A 205 6.66 6.54 4.37
CA GLU A 205 7.15 5.37 5.10
C GLU A 205 7.00 5.51 6.62
N ILE A 206 6.31 4.56 7.25
CA ILE A 206 6.31 4.33 8.70
C ILE A 206 6.98 2.99 8.96
N LEU A 207 8.15 3.04 9.58
CA LEU A 207 9.07 1.90 9.72
C LEU A 207 9.38 1.64 11.19
N GLY A 208 9.56 0.38 11.58
CA GLY A 208 10.06 0.10 12.92
C GLY A 208 10.29 -1.35 13.31
N GLY A 209 10.59 -1.53 14.59
CA GLY A 209 10.58 -2.81 15.29
C GLY A 209 9.14 -3.22 15.58
N ASN A 210 8.79 -3.45 16.84
CA ASN A 210 7.38 -3.65 17.18
C ASN A 210 6.60 -2.33 17.06
N MET A 211 5.43 -2.35 16.44
CA MET A 211 4.61 -1.16 16.22
C MET A 211 3.26 -1.26 16.92
N ASP A 212 2.85 -0.18 17.58
CA ASP A 212 1.50 0.04 18.10
C ASP A 212 0.95 1.35 17.50
N LEU A 213 0.00 1.21 16.57
CA LEU A 213 -0.65 2.32 15.88
C LEU A 213 -2.10 2.42 16.36
N ASN A 214 -2.44 3.50 17.06
CA ASN A 214 -3.73 3.67 17.68
C ASN A 214 -4.34 5.03 17.30
N ALA A 215 -5.39 5.01 16.48
CA ALA A 215 -6.13 6.22 16.15
C ALA A 215 -7.55 5.94 15.70
N ALA A 216 -8.45 6.92 15.83
CA ALA A 216 -9.82 6.77 15.35
C ALA A 216 -9.85 6.45 13.84
N LYS A 217 -9.02 7.15 13.04
CA LYS A 217 -8.81 6.86 11.63
C LYS A 217 -7.33 6.66 11.31
N ILE A 218 -7.02 5.62 10.55
CA ILE A 218 -5.68 5.37 10.03
C ILE A 218 -5.79 5.18 8.52
N THR A 219 -5.06 6.01 7.77
CA THR A 219 -5.04 5.99 6.30
C THR A 219 -3.62 5.76 5.83
N ASN A 220 -3.41 4.71 5.05
CA ASN A 220 -2.15 4.37 4.40
C ASN A 220 -2.37 4.37 2.89
N ASN A 221 -2.09 5.50 2.23
CA ASN A 221 -2.36 5.73 0.82
C ASN A 221 -1.09 5.58 0.00
N VAL A 222 -1.01 4.51 -0.81
CA VAL A 222 0.14 4.24 -1.68
C VAL A 222 1.46 4.29 -0.90
N ALA A 223 1.39 3.90 0.37
CA ALA A 223 2.41 4.14 1.37
C ALA A 223 2.78 2.83 2.06
N THR A 224 3.86 2.84 2.84
CA THR A 224 4.39 1.65 3.51
C THR A 224 4.35 1.81 5.02
N ILE A 225 3.69 0.86 5.69
CA ILE A 225 3.84 0.58 7.11
C ILE A 225 4.60 -0.75 7.22
N GLN A 226 5.84 -0.73 7.70
CA GLN A 226 6.69 -1.93 7.74
C GLN A 226 7.41 -2.15 9.07
N SER A 227 7.25 -3.35 9.61
CA SER A 227 7.83 -3.80 10.88
C SER A 227 8.79 -4.96 10.68
N THR A 228 9.91 -4.95 11.40
CA THR A 228 10.75 -6.15 11.56
C THR A 228 10.17 -7.14 12.59
N GLY A 229 9.31 -6.66 13.49
CA GLY A 229 8.62 -7.41 14.54
C GLY A 229 7.11 -7.50 14.29
N ASN A 230 6.32 -7.26 15.33
CA ASN A 230 4.86 -7.29 15.26
C ASN A 230 4.26 -5.91 14.94
N ILE A 231 3.12 -5.89 14.28
CA ILE A 231 2.27 -4.69 14.12
C ILE A 231 0.94 -4.92 14.85
N VAL A 232 0.58 -3.97 15.70
CA VAL A 232 -0.76 -3.84 16.27
C VAL A 232 -1.37 -2.54 15.75
N ILE A 233 -2.55 -2.65 15.14
CA ILE A 233 -3.35 -1.51 14.66
C ILE A 233 -4.67 -1.52 15.41
N THR A 234 -5.01 -0.41 16.05
CA THR A 234 -6.30 -0.20 16.72
C THR A 234 -6.95 1.04 16.14
N SER A 235 -8.14 0.90 15.54
CA SER A 235 -8.87 2.04 14.99
C SER A 235 -10.38 1.88 14.93
N SER A 236 -11.10 2.96 14.64
CA SER A 236 -12.50 2.86 14.19
C SER A 236 -12.58 2.67 12.68
N ASP A 237 -11.63 3.22 11.93
CA ASP A 237 -11.54 3.12 10.47
C ASP A 237 -10.08 2.92 10.06
N PHE A 238 -9.75 1.77 9.47
CA PHE A 238 -8.45 1.45 8.91
C PHE A 238 -8.56 1.30 7.39
N GLN A 239 -7.81 2.12 6.66
CA GLN A 239 -7.78 2.13 5.20
C GLN A 239 -6.35 1.95 4.70
N ASN A 240 -6.09 0.82 4.06
CA ASN A 240 -4.88 0.54 3.30
C ASN A 240 -5.26 0.57 1.82
N ILE A 241 -4.84 1.63 1.11
CA ILE A 241 -5.32 1.95 -0.23
C ILE A 241 -4.13 2.11 -1.17
N GLY A 242 -4.11 1.34 -2.25
CA GLY A 242 -3.16 1.50 -3.34
C GLY A 242 -3.76 2.28 -4.49
N ARG A 243 -3.01 2.34 -5.58
CA ARG A 243 -3.34 3.08 -6.79
C ARG A 243 -3.26 2.18 -8.01
N VAL A 244 -4.35 2.12 -8.78
CA VAL A 244 -4.36 1.41 -10.05
C VAL A 244 -4.19 2.41 -11.19
N SER A 245 -3.29 2.09 -12.11
CA SER A 245 -3.05 2.83 -13.35
C SER A 245 -3.25 1.91 -14.56
N ASN A 246 -3.35 2.51 -15.76
CA ASN A 246 -3.58 1.79 -17.01
C ASN A 246 -4.91 1.01 -17.09
N LEU A 247 -5.92 1.44 -16.33
CA LEU A 247 -7.30 1.02 -16.58
C LEU A 247 -7.74 1.52 -17.97
N GLY A 248 -8.40 0.66 -18.74
CA GLY A 248 -8.77 0.78 -20.14
C GLY A 248 -7.96 -0.11 -21.08
N SER A 249 -6.92 -0.81 -20.60
CA SER A 249 -6.00 -1.60 -21.43
C SER A 249 -6.08 -3.09 -21.09
N TYR A 250 -6.54 -3.89 -22.04
CA TYR A 250 -6.66 -5.34 -21.87
C TYR A 250 -6.39 -6.11 -23.17
N GLU A 251 -5.99 -7.36 -23.04
CA GLU A 251 -5.92 -8.34 -24.14
C GLU A 251 -7.15 -9.25 -24.07
N LYS A 252 -7.93 -9.31 -25.15
CA LYS A 252 -8.91 -10.39 -25.35
C LYS A 252 -8.24 -11.61 -25.94
N TYR A 253 -8.52 -12.76 -25.36
CA TYR A 253 -8.05 -14.04 -25.87
C TYR A 253 -9.11 -15.11 -25.64
N TYR A 254 -8.91 -16.26 -26.26
CA TYR A 254 -9.77 -17.41 -26.12
C TYR A 254 -8.95 -18.62 -25.69
N GLU A 255 -9.60 -19.55 -25.01
CA GLU A 255 -8.99 -20.82 -24.61
C GLU A 255 -9.91 -21.96 -25.01
N THR A 256 -9.39 -22.91 -25.78
CA THR A 256 -10.12 -24.12 -26.14
C THR A 256 -10.25 -25.04 -24.94
N TRP A 257 -11.21 -25.96 -24.98
CA TRP A 257 -11.44 -26.96 -23.92
C TRP A 257 -10.21 -27.83 -23.58
N ASP A 258 -9.25 -27.95 -24.51
CA ASP A 258 -7.98 -28.67 -24.35
C ASP A 258 -6.80 -27.75 -23.97
N GLY A 259 -7.05 -26.49 -23.61
CA GLY A 259 -6.07 -25.56 -23.03
C GLY A 259 -5.24 -24.76 -24.04
N ARG A 260 -5.58 -24.79 -25.35
CA ARG A 260 -4.89 -23.98 -26.36
C ARG A 260 -5.36 -22.53 -26.29
N LYS A 261 -4.43 -21.61 -26.00
CA LYS A 261 -4.67 -20.16 -26.05
C LYS A 261 -4.70 -19.66 -27.51
N LEU A 262 -5.69 -18.83 -27.83
CA LEU A 262 -5.88 -18.18 -29.13
C LEU A 262 -6.02 -16.65 -28.94
N SER A 263 -5.39 -15.87 -29.81
CA SER A 263 -5.64 -14.43 -29.87
C SER A 263 -6.99 -14.11 -30.50
N GLU A 264 -7.47 -12.88 -30.30
CA GLU A 264 -8.71 -12.40 -30.95
C GLU A 264 -8.65 -12.49 -32.48
N GLY A 265 -7.48 -12.30 -33.11
CA GLY A 265 -7.32 -12.49 -34.56
C GLY A 265 -7.43 -13.95 -35.01
N GLN A 266 -6.98 -14.90 -34.19
CA GLN A 266 -7.04 -16.34 -34.51
C GLN A 266 -8.46 -16.90 -34.41
N VAL A 267 -9.30 -16.32 -33.54
CA VAL A 267 -10.68 -16.78 -33.34
C VAL A 267 -11.54 -16.68 -34.59
N GLY A 268 -11.18 -15.84 -35.57
CA GLY A 268 -11.89 -15.75 -36.84
C GLY A 268 -11.97 -17.08 -37.61
N SER A 269 -11.08 -18.03 -37.31
CA SER A 269 -11.09 -19.39 -37.88
C SER A 269 -11.87 -20.42 -37.05
N TRP A 270 -12.46 -20.02 -35.92
CA TRP A 270 -13.24 -20.92 -35.05
C TRP A 270 -14.51 -21.42 -35.73
N GLU A 271 -15.25 -20.51 -36.39
CA GLU A 271 -16.48 -20.87 -37.08
C GLU A 271 -16.17 -21.79 -38.25
N TYR A 272 -16.77 -22.98 -38.22
CA TYR A 272 -16.45 -24.05 -39.14
C TYR A 272 -17.73 -24.82 -39.44
N PHE A 273 -17.99 -25.13 -40.70
CA PHE A 273 -19.16 -25.91 -41.08
C PHE A 273 -18.78 -27.02 -42.05
N LEU A 274 -19.05 -28.26 -41.65
CA LEU A 274 -18.77 -29.46 -42.41
C LEU A 274 -20.07 -30.25 -42.63
N PRO A 275 -20.84 -29.91 -43.68
CA PRO A 275 -22.07 -30.62 -44.01
C PRO A 275 -21.79 -31.89 -44.80
N ARG A 276 -22.47 -32.99 -44.46
CA ARG A 276 -22.47 -34.20 -45.28
C ARG A 276 -23.86 -34.77 -45.43
N ARG A 277 -24.34 -34.83 -46.68
CA ARG A 277 -25.62 -35.42 -47.05
C ARG A 277 -25.43 -36.81 -47.64
N PHE A 278 -26.31 -37.73 -47.25
CA PHE A 278 -26.38 -39.10 -47.75
C PHE A 278 -27.77 -39.27 -48.39
N GLY A 279 -27.86 -39.44 -49.70
CA GLY A 279 -29.13 -39.34 -50.40
C GLY A 279 -29.42 -40.45 -51.40
N ARG A 280 -30.73 -40.61 -51.66
CA ARG A 280 -31.38 -41.37 -52.75
C ARG A 280 -31.28 -42.89 -52.69
N GLU A 281 -31.27 -43.47 -51.50
CA GLU A 281 -31.30 -44.93 -51.36
C GLU A 281 -32.71 -45.50 -51.38
N ARG A 282 -32.86 -46.71 -51.94
CA ARG A 282 -34.14 -47.45 -51.96
C ARG A 282 -34.48 -48.09 -50.63
N LYS A 283 -33.45 -48.40 -49.84
CA LYS A 283 -33.53 -49.02 -48.52
C LYS A 283 -32.86 -48.11 -47.49
N GLU A 284 -33.28 -48.27 -46.25
CA GLU A 284 -32.77 -47.48 -45.11
C GLU A 284 -31.34 -47.88 -44.68
N PRO A 285 -30.98 -49.18 -44.54
CA PRO A 285 -29.66 -49.59 -44.06
C PRO A 285 -28.47 -48.96 -44.81
N PRO A 286 -28.48 -48.84 -46.16
CA PRO A 286 -27.38 -48.18 -46.88
C PRO A 286 -27.13 -46.72 -46.48
N VAL A 287 -28.15 -45.98 -46.03
CA VAL A 287 -27.99 -44.60 -45.53
C VAL A 287 -27.34 -44.62 -44.16
N ILE A 288 -27.76 -45.54 -43.29
CA ILE A 288 -27.21 -45.74 -41.95
C ILE A 288 -25.73 -46.14 -42.02
N ASP A 289 -25.38 -47.07 -42.90
CA ASP A 289 -23.98 -47.52 -43.09
C ASP A 289 -23.09 -46.37 -43.56
N LYS A 290 -23.60 -45.51 -44.45
CA LYS A 290 -22.91 -44.29 -44.90
C LYS A 290 -22.74 -43.29 -43.76
N GLN A 291 -23.76 -43.10 -42.91
CA GLN A 291 -23.67 -42.26 -41.72
C GLN A 291 -22.61 -42.77 -40.73
N LYS A 292 -22.63 -44.08 -40.39
CA LYS A 292 -21.63 -44.70 -39.51
C LYS A 292 -20.22 -44.56 -40.04
N LYS A 293 -20.02 -44.83 -41.34
CA LYS A 293 -18.71 -44.68 -41.99
C LYS A 293 -18.19 -43.25 -41.87
N TYR A 294 -19.02 -42.26 -42.21
CA TYR A 294 -18.62 -40.87 -42.12
C TYR A 294 -18.42 -40.38 -40.68
N TYR A 295 -19.21 -40.87 -39.72
CA TYR A 295 -19.02 -40.54 -38.32
C TYR A 295 -17.65 -41.04 -37.80
N ASN A 296 -17.25 -42.25 -38.19
CA ASN A 296 -15.91 -42.76 -37.89
C ASN A 296 -14.80 -41.93 -38.58
N GLU A 297 -15.03 -41.41 -39.79
CA GLU A 297 -14.13 -40.44 -40.45
C GLU A 297 -14.05 -39.10 -39.70
N LEU A 298 -15.13 -38.64 -39.05
CA LEU A 298 -15.10 -37.46 -38.19
C LEU A 298 -14.29 -37.73 -36.91
N ILE A 299 -14.48 -38.89 -36.28
CA ILE A 299 -13.72 -39.29 -35.08
C ILE A 299 -12.22 -39.38 -35.37
N SER A 300 -11.84 -39.93 -36.53
CA SER A 300 -10.41 -40.04 -36.90
C SER A 300 -9.76 -38.66 -37.11
N ARG A 301 -10.57 -37.66 -37.48
CA ARG A 301 -10.14 -36.26 -37.67
C ARG A 301 -10.36 -35.37 -36.44
N ARG A 302 -10.83 -35.91 -35.31
CA ARG A 302 -11.29 -35.12 -34.16
C ARG A 302 -10.29 -34.09 -33.63
N ASN A 303 -8.98 -34.30 -33.81
CA ASN A 303 -7.93 -33.40 -33.34
C ASN A 303 -7.64 -32.22 -34.30
N ASP A 304 -8.19 -32.25 -35.53
CA ASP A 304 -7.92 -31.26 -36.58
C ASP A 304 -9.16 -31.01 -37.45
N LEU A 305 -10.31 -30.79 -36.80
CA LEU A 305 -11.49 -30.30 -37.50
C LEU A 305 -11.40 -28.78 -37.54
N GLY A 306 -11.23 -28.21 -38.73
CA GLY A 306 -11.08 -26.75 -38.88
C GLY A 306 -9.90 -26.17 -38.06
N GLY A 307 -8.82 -26.94 -37.84
CA GLY A 307 -7.64 -26.48 -37.11
C GLY A 307 -7.65 -26.69 -35.59
N TYR A 308 -8.71 -27.30 -35.04
CA TYR A 308 -8.89 -27.48 -33.58
C TYR A 308 -9.48 -28.84 -33.20
N SER A 309 -9.10 -29.32 -32.02
CA SER A 309 -9.67 -30.50 -31.38
C SER A 309 -11.17 -30.32 -31.08
N SER A 310 -11.99 -31.32 -31.41
CA SER A 310 -13.42 -31.33 -31.10
C SER A 310 -13.69 -31.90 -29.71
N LEU A 311 -14.36 -31.13 -28.87
CA LEU A 311 -14.84 -31.55 -27.56
C LEU A 311 -15.86 -32.69 -27.69
N ILE A 312 -16.85 -32.51 -28.58
CA ILE A 312 -17.92 -33.51 -28.77
C ILE A 312 -17.31 -34.83 -29.22
N LEU A 313 -16.44 -34.82 -30.23
CA LEU A 313 -15.88 -36.05 -30.80
C LEU A 313 -14.76 -36.67 -29.94
N SER A 314 -14.21 -35.93 -28.97
CA SER A 314 -13.13 -36.43 -28.10
C SER A 314 -13.62 -36.96 -26.76
N LYS A 315 -14.59 -36.28 -26.11
CA LYS A 315 -15.09 -36.69 -24.80
C LYS A 315 -16.52 -37.26 -24.84
N TYR A 316 -17.30 -36.94 -25.87
CA TYR A 316 -18.75 -37.20 -25.91
C TYR A 316 -19.19 -37.89 -27.21
N SER A 317 -18.31 -38.65 -27.87
CA SER A 317 -18.54 -39.25 -29.19
C SER A 317 -19.61 -40.34 -29.19
N ASP A 318 -19.77 -41.08 -28.09
CA ASP A 318 -20.80 -42.12 -27.99
C ASP A 318 -22.20 -41.57 -28.19
N ILE A 319 -22.38 -40.30 -27.86
CA ILE A 319 -23.68 -39.70 -27.77
C ILE A 319 -24.30 -39.42 -29.16
N PRO A 320 -23.65 -38.67 -30.08
CA PRO A 320 -24.13 -38.59 -31.45
C PRO A 320 -24.12 -39.95 -32.17
N ALA A 321 -23.24 -40.88 -31.78
CA ALA A 321 -23.17 -42.21 -32.38
C ALA A 321 -24.45 -43.02 -32.14
N GLN A 322 -25.01 -42.98 -30.92
CA GLN A 322 -26.25 -43.68 -30.56
C GLN A 322 -27.46 -43.23 -31.40
N GLN A 323 -27.44 -42.00 -31.90
CA GLN A 323 -28.53 -41.40 -32.66
C GLN A 323 -28.50 -41.71 -34.17
N ILE A 324 -27.43 -42.36 -34.65
CA ILE A 324 -27.32 -42.75 -36.05
C ILE A 324 -28.32 -43.86 -36.35
N GLY A 325 -29.21 -43.61 -37.31
CA GLY A 325 -30.26 -44.56 -37.70
C GLY A 325 -31.63 -44.24 -37.11
N GLU A 326 -31.74 -43.26 -36.21
CA GLU A 326 -33.03 -42.78 -35.73
C GLU A 326 -33.73 -41.92 -36.78
N ARG A 327 -34.99 -42.21 -37.09
CA ARG A 327 -35.80 -41.51 -38.10
C ARG A 327 -36.31 -40.14 -37.61
N THR A 328 -35.40 -39.26 -37.21
CA THR A 328 -35.67 -37.91 -36.73
C THR A 328 -34.50 -36.97 -37.06
N THR A 329 -34.63 -35.70 -36.67
CA THR A 329 -33.50 -34.75 -36.61
C THR A 329 -33.01 -34.70 -35.18
N ASN A 330 -31.83 -35.26 -34.94
CA ASN A 330 -31.16 -35.19 -33.67
C ASN A 330 -30.10 -34.08 -33.70
N VAL A 331 -30.12 -33.23 -32.68
CA VAL A 331 -29.17 -32.14 -32.50
C VAL A 331 -28.44 -32.35 -31.19
N TYR A 332 -27.12 -32.29 -31.25
CA TYR A 332 -26.24 -32.28 -30.08
C TYR A 332 -25.36 -31.06 -30.11
N SER A 333 -25.31 -30.31 -29.01
CA SER A 333 -24.46 -29.14 -28.85
C SER A 333 -23.68 -29.19 -27.54
N THR A 334 -22.50 -28.57 -27.50
CA THR A 334 -21.76 -28.32 -26.25
C THR A 334 -22.47 -27.33 -25.32
N ARG A 335 -23.64 -26.81 -25.72
CA ARG A 335 -24.55 -26.01 -24.89
C ARG A 335 -25.69 -26.83 -24.27
N ASP A 336 -25.83 -28.11 -24.65
CA ASP A 336 -26.83 -28.98 -24.05
C ASP A 336 -26.45 -29.28 -22.59
N ALA A 337 -27.44 -29.45 -21.71
CA ALA A 337 -27.21 -29.78 -20.29
C ALA A 337 -26.35 -31.04 -20.03
N ARG A 338 -26.17 -31.88 -21.06
CA ARG A 338 -25.37 -33.10 -21.05
C ARG A 338 -23.85 -32.83 -21.15
N ILE A 339 -23.45 -31.62 -21.57
CA ILE A 339 -22.05 -31.16 -21.68
C ILE A 339 -21.94 -29.87 -20.85
N LYS A 340 -21.12 -29.89 -19.80
CA LYS A 340 -21.03 -28.78 -18.82
C LYS A 340 -19.91 -27.78 -19.11
N GLU A 341 -19.18 -27.94 -20.22
CA GLU A 341 -18.04 -27.09 -20.56
C GLU A 341 -18.16 -26.58 -22.02
N PRO A 342 -17.91 -25.28 -22.28
CA PRO A 342 -17.86 -24.76 -23.64
C PRO A 342 -16.61 -25.28 -24.37
N ALA A 343 -16.68 -25.41 -25.69
CA ALA A 343 -15.52 -25.87 -26.47
C ALA A 343 -14.45 -24.78 -26.65
N LEU A 344 -14.85 -23.51 -26.49
CA LEU A 344 -13.98 -22.34 -26.49
C LEU A 344 -14.54 -21.30 -25.50
N THR A 345 -13.69 -20.74 -24.66
CA THR A 345 -14.07 -19.70 -23.69
C THR A 345 -13.34 -18.41 -24.00
N GLY A 346 -14.08 -17.30 -24.15
CA GLY A 346 -13.48 -15.97 -24.22
C GLY A 346 -13.02 -15.52 -22.84
N LYS A 347 -11.86 -14.88 -22.78
CA LYS A 347 -11.22 -14.37 -21.57
C LYS A 347 -10.60 -13.00 -21.84
N ILE A 348 -10.34 -12.25 -20.77
CA ILE A 348 -9.52 -11.04 -20.82
C ILE A 348 -8.30 -11.18 -19.92
N LYS A 349 -7.24 -10.48 -20.28
CA LYS A 349 -6.09 -10.23 -19.42
C LYS A 349 -5.95 -8.71 -19.25
N SER A 350 -6.10 -8.24 -18.02
CA SER A 350 -5.87 -6.83 -17.67
C SER A 350 -4.39 -6.48 -17.82
N ASN A 351 -4.12 -5.30 -18.37
CA ASN A 351 -2.78 -4.69 -18.37
C ASN A 351 -2.66 -3.58 -17.31
N ALA A 352 -3.67 -3.42 -16.46
CA ALA A 352 -3.61 -2.45 -15.38
C ALA A 352 -2.49 -2.80 -14.39
N THR A 353 -1.88 -1.77 -13.84
CA THR A 353 -0.78 -1.86 -12.88
C THR A 353 -1.25 -1.34 -11.54
N THR A 354 -0.90 -2.06 -10.46
CA THR A 354 -1.22 -1.65 -9.09
C THR A 354 0.05 -1.24 -8.36
N GLU A 355 0.04 -0.03 -7.83
CA GLU A 355 0.96 0.43 -6.81
C GLU A 355 0.30 0.22 -5.45
N TYR A 356 0.79 -0.77 -4.69
CA TYR A 356 0.14 -1.20 -3.47
C TYR A 356 0.32 -0.21 -2.32
N GLY A 357 -0.74 0.01 -1.55
CA GLY A 357 -0.59 0.32 -0.13
C GLY A 357 -0.09 -0.93 0.60
N LYS A 358 0.91 -0.79 1.47
CA LYS A 358 1.62 -1.92 2.08
C LYS A 358 1.58 -1.86 3.61
N VAL A 359 1.18 -2.97 4.22
CA VAL A 359 1.37 -3.25 5.65
C VAL A 359 2.14 -4.55 5.78
N LEU A 360 3.38 -4.49 6.22
CA LEU A 360 4.32 -5.60 6.18
C LEU A 360 4.92 -5.86 7.57
N ALA A 361 4.92 -7.09 8.06
CA ALA A 361 5.54 -7.43 9.33
C ALA A 361 6.42 -8.68 9.20
N GLY A 362 7.61 -8.67 9.80
CA GLY A 362 8.41 -9.88 10.01
C GLY A 362 7.76 -10.86 11.00
N GLY A 363 6.98 -10.34 11.94
CA GLY A 363 6.18 -11.07 12.92
C GLY A 363 4.69 -11.12 12.58
N ASN A 364 3.85 -10.96 13.61
CA ASN A 364 2.39 -10.97 13.47
C ASN A 364 1.86 -9.58 13.09
N ILE A 365 0.75 -9.55 12.37
CA ILE A 365 -0.09 -8.37 12.18
C ILE A 365 -1.41 -8.62 12.92
N THR A 366 -1.80 -7.72 13.80
CA THR A 366 -3.13 -7.71 14.42
C THR A 366 -3.81 -6.38 14.14
N ILE A 367 -4.96 -6.42 13.46
CA ILE A 367 -5.75 -5.24 13.14
C ILE A 367 -7.10 -5.37 13.85
N ASN A 368 -7.36 -4.46 14.78
CA ASN A 368 -8.63 -4.30 15.47
C ASN A 368 -9.28 -3.03 14.95
N SER A 369 -10.29 -3.13 14.10
CA SER A 369 -10.92 -1.95 13.50
C SER A 369 -12.44 -2.02 13.50
N GLY A 370 -13.12 -0.88 13.60
CA GLY A 370 -14.55 -0.82 13.29
C GLY A 370 -14.80 -1.13 11.83
N ASN A 371 -14.06 -0.47 10.94
CA ASN A 371 -14.05 -0.68 9.49
C ASN A 371 -12.66 -1.01 8.98
N PHE A 372 -12.50 -2.17 8.34
CA PHE A 372 -11.28 -2.57 7.67
C PHE A 372 -11.44 -2.50 6.16
N LYS A 373 -10.59 -1.71 5.50
CA LYS A 373 -10.51 -1.63 4.04
C LYS A 373 -9.08 -1.86 3.56
N ASN A 374 -8.88 -2.95 2.83
CA ASN A 374 -7.68 -3.24 2.06
C ASN A 374 -8.03 -3.19 0.57
N LYS A 375 -7.76 -2.06 -0.07
CA LYS A 375 -8.11 -1.83 -1.47
C LYS A 375 -6.86 -1.60 -2.31
N ASP A 376 -6.73 -2.33 -3.40
CA ASP A 376 -5.55 -2.32 -4.27
C ASP A 376 -4.24 -2.44 -3.47
N SER A 377 -4.22 -3.29 -2.43
CA SER A 377 -3.22 -3.24 -1.35
C SER A 377 -2.83 -4.61 -0.79
N ILE A 378 -1.72 -4.64 -0.05
CA ILE A 378 -1.17 -5.86 0.57
C ILE A 378 -1.06 -5.68 2.09
N VAL A 379 -1.54 -6.69 2.82
CA VAL A 379 -1.22 -6.95 4.23
C VAL A 379 -0.46 -8.27 4.29
N SER A 380 0.80 -8.26 4.71
CA SER A 380 1.67 -9.44 4.70
C SER A 380 2.38 -9.62 6.04
N ALA A 381 2.10 -10.72 6.73
CA ALA A 381 2.70 -11.08 8.01
C ALA A 381 3.63 -12.29 7.87
N GLY A 382 4.85 -12.22 8.43
CA GLY A 382 5.73 -13.39 8.56
C GLY A 382 5.18 -14.45 9.52
N GLY A 383 4.34 -14.04 10.47
CA GLY A 383 3.60 -14.88 11.40
C GLY A 383 2.10 -14.98 11.04
N ALA A 384 1.23 -14.67 12.00
CA ALA A 384 -0.21 -14.62 11.81
C ALA A 384 -0.67 -13.22 11.38
N ALA A 385 -1.58 -13.17 10.41
CA ALA A 385 -2.37 -11.99 10.08
C ALA A 385 -3.78 -12.15 10.68
N VAL A 386 -4.06 -11.39 11.74
CA VAL A 386 -5.34 -11.41 12.47
C VAL A 386 -6.08 -10.11 12.22
N ILE A 387 -7.30 -10.20 11.69
CA ILE A 387 -8.16 -9.05 11.40
C ILE A 387 -9.47 -9.23 12.14
N ASN A 388 -9.71 -8.35 13.11
CA ASN A 388 -10.96 -8.24 13.84
C ASN A 388 -11.65 -6.97 13.35
N ALA A 389 -12.75 -7.11 12.62
CA ALA A 389 -13.43 -5.97 11.98
C ALA A 389 -14.95 -6.01 12.08
N GLY A 390 -15.59 -4.86 12.29
CA GLY A 390 -17.05 -4.72 12.18
C GLY A 390 -17.52 -4.77 10.72
N THR A 391 -16.76 -4.17 9.81
CA THR A 391 -16.92 -4.28 8.35
C THR A 391 -15.59 -4.65 7.71
N PHE A 392 -15.62 -5.52 6.69
CA PHE A 392 -14.43 -6.04 6.03
C PHE A 392 -14.53 -5.87 4.51
N GLU A 393 -13.61 -5.09 3.94
CA GLU A 393 -13.43 -4.94 2.50
C GLU A 393 -12.01 -5.36 2.11
N ASN A 394 -11.88 -6.41 1.29
CA ASN A 394 -10.65 -6.71 0.55
C ASN A 394 -10.98 -6.68 -0.95
N SER A 395 -10.67 -5.59 -1.63
CA SER A 395 -11.20 -5.30 -2.97
C SER A 395 -10.12 -4.80 -3.93
N VAL A 396 -10.40 -4.91 -5.22
CA VAL A 396 -9.56 -4.37 -6.30
C VAL A 396 -10.37 -3.36 -7.10
N THR A 397 -9.72 -2.34 -7.62
CA THR A 397 -10.35 -1.41 -8.56
C THR A 397 -10.61 -2.11 -9.89
N LEU A 398 -11.85 -2.02 -10.35
CA LEU A 398 -12.31 -2.57 -11.63
C LEU A 398 -12.44 -1.46 -12.68
N GLY A 399 -12.15 -1.82 -13.92
CA GLY A 399 -12.48 -1.03 -15.11
C GLY A 399 -13.85 -1.38 -15.67
N ASN A 400 -14.06 -1.06 -16.95
CA ASN A 400 -15.33 -1.32 -17.63
C ASN A 400 -15.58 -2.81 -17.86
N ALA A 401 -16.85 -3.18 -17.89
CA ALA A 401 -17.31 -4.50 -18.32
C ALA A 401 -16.96 -4.74 -19.80
N VAL A 402 -16.32 -5.88 -20.08
CA VAL A 402 -15.93 -6.31 -21.42
C VAL A 402 -16.76 -7.54 -21.81
N PRO A 403 -17.68 -7.42 -22.79
CA PRO A 403 -18.42 -8.56 -23.31
C PRO A 403 -17.49 -9.58 -23.97
N LEU A 404 -17.68 -10.86 -23.65
CA LEU A 404 -16.91 -11.97 -24.19
C LEU A 404 -17.79 -12.89 -25.04
N LYS A 405 -17.15 -13.62 -25.96
CA LYS A 405 -17.80 -14.67 -26.76
C LYS A 405 -17.29 -16.02 -26.30
N ASN A 406 -18.14 -17.04 -26.37
CA ASN A 406 -17.76 -18.44 -26.23
C ASN A 406 -18.00 -19.16 -27.55
N GLY A 407 -17.39 -20.32 -27.72
CA GLY A 407 -17.58 -21.18 -28.89
C GLY A 407 -18.36 -22.44 -28.55
N GLU A 408 -19.32 -22.76 -29.41
CA GLU A 408 -20.06 -24.03 -29.36
C GLU A 408 -19.62 -24.97 -30.48
N GLU A 409 -19.68 -26.27 -30.21
CA GLU A 409 -19.72 -27.28 -31.27
C GLU A 409 -21.11 -27.86 -31.35
N ARG A 410 -21.55 -28.22 -32.55
CA ARG A 410 -22.86 -28.82 -32.79
C ARG A 410 -22.76 -29.92 -33.84
N ILE A 411 -23.33 -31.07 -33.54
CA ILE A 411 -23.53 -32.18 -34.46
C ILE A 411 -25.01 -32.39 -34.69
N VAL A 412 -25.42 -32.38 -35.96
CA VAL A 412 -26.78 -32.70 -36.39
C VAL A 412 -26.77 -34.02 -37.13
N VAL A 413 -27.47 -35.02 -36.59
CA VAL A 413 -27.69 -36.31 -37.23
C VAL A 413 -29.14 -36.37 -37.67
N TYR A 414 -29.37 -36.64 -38.95
CA TYR A 414 -30.71 -36.65 -39.52
C TYR A 414 -30.91 -37.87 -40.39
N LEU A 415 -32.06 -38.54 -40.28
CA LEU A 415 -32.49 -39.58 -41.20
C LEU A 415 -33.99 -39.46 -41.45
N ASN A 416 -34.39 -39.49 -42.73
CA ASN A 416 -35.80 -39.41 -43.09
C ASN A 416 -36.10 -40.15 -44.41
N LYS A 417 -37.39 -40.30 -44.68
CA LYS A 417 -37.94 -40.91 -45.88
C LYS A 417 -38.76 -39.89 -46.68
N LYS A 418 -38.64 -39.96 -48.00
CA LYS A 418 -39.50 -39.22 -48.92
C LYS A 418 -40.14 -40.18 -49.90
N THR A 419 -41.44 -40.02 -50.13
CA THR A 419 -42.17 -40.75 -51.18
C THR A 419 -42.43 -39.79 -52.33
N SER A 420 -42.03 -40.15 -53.54
CA SER A 420 -42.30 -39.36 -54.75
C SER A 420 -42.56 -40.30 -55.92
N LYS A 421 -43.60 -40.04 -56.73
CA LYS A 421 -44.01 -40.88 -57.88
C LYS A 421 -44.09 -42.38 -57.53
N GLY A 422 -44.73 -42.71 -56.40
CA GLY A 422 -44.90 -44.09 -55.91
C GLY A 422 -43.63 -44.75 -55.37
N LYS A 423 -42.50 -44.04 -55.37
CA LYS A 423 -41.18 -44.57 -55.05
C LYS A 423 -40.67 -44.00 -53.72
N ARG A 424 -40.27 -44.88 -52.80
CA ARG A 424 -39.68 -44.52 -51.51
C ARG A 424 -38.18 -44.29 -51.64
N HIS A 425 -37.69 -43.26 -50.96
CA HIS A 425 -36.29 -42.90 -50.88
C HIS A 425 -35.90 -42.52 -49.45
N TYR A 426 -34.78 -43.05 -48.99
CA TYR A 426 -34.18 -42.68 -47.71
C TYR A 426 -33.02 -41.72 -47.93
N TYR A 427 -32.89 -40.77 -47.01
CA TYR A 427 -31.83 -39.78 -47.03
C TYR A 427 -31.54 -39.32 -45.61
N GLY A 428 -30.29 -38.95 -45.36
CA GLY A 428 -29.82 -38.48 -44.07
C GLY A 428 -28.70 -37.47 -44.21
N ASN A 429 -28.27 -36.93 -43.08
CA ASN A 429 -27.06 -36.12 -43.00
C ASN A 429 -26.36 -36.34 -41.66
N ILE A 430 -25.08 -35.99 -41.65
CA ILE A 430 -24.34 -35.66 -40.44
C ILE A 430 -23.66 -34.33 -40.73
N ASN A 431 -24.02 -33.31 -40.00
CA ASN A 431 -23.41 -31.99 -40.12
C ASN A 431 -22.67 -31.67 -38.82
N TYR A 432 -21.40 -31.33 -38.94
CA TYR A 432 -20.61 -30.79 -37.83
C TYR A 432 -20.47 -29.28 -38.02
N SER A 433 -20.71 -28.50 -36.97
CA SER A 433 -20.53 -27.05 -37.00
C SER A 433 -19.89 -26.52 -35.73
N ARG A 434 -19.19 -25.40 -35.86
CA ARG A 434 -18.76 -24.52 -34.77
C ARG A 434 -19.26 -23.10 -35.02
N SER A 435 -19.69 -22.44 -33.96
CA SER A 435 -20.18 -21.06 -33.97
C SER A 435 -19.72 -20.33 -32.72
N LEU A 436 -19.68 -19.00 -32.80
CA LEU A 436 -19.53 -18.15 -31.61
C LEU A 436 -20.91 -17.73 -31.09
N TYR A 437 -21.02 -17.58 -29.77
CA TYR A 437 -22.21 -17.06 -29.09
C TYR A 437 -21.82 -16.13 -27.94
N ASP A 438 -22.77 -15.33 -27.45
CA ASP A 438 -22.54 -14.45 -26.30
C ASP A 438 -22.14 -15.27 -25.06
N GLY A 439 -20.95 -14.97 -24.55
CA GLY A 439 -20.40 -15.57 -23.34
C GLY A 439 -20.69 -14.71 -22.11
N GLY A 440 -19.75 -14.75 -21.16
CA GLY A 440 -19.80 -13.93 -19.96
C GLY A 440 -19.29 -12.51 -20.18
N VAL A 441 -19.07 -11.82 -19.06
CA VAL A 441 -18.44 -10.50 -19.01
C VAL A 441 -17.12 -10.64 -18.25
N GLY A 442 -16.05 -10.08 -18.80
CA GLY A 442 -14.79 -9.89 -18.08
C GLY A 442 -14.73 -8.47 -17.51
N TYR A 443 -14.04 -8.31 -16.38
CA TYR A 443 -13.70 -6.99 -15.85
C TYR A 443 -12.19 -6.81 -15.91
N GLU A 444 -11.77 -5.70 -16.52
CA GLU A 444 -10.42 -5.23 -16.26
C GLU A 444 -10.28 -4.91 -14.77
N SER A 445 -9.13 -5.20 -14.20
CA SER A 445 -8.88 -4.96 -12.78
C SER A 445 -7.42 -4.60 -12.55
N GLY A 446 -7.14 -3.93 -11.44
CA GLY A 446 -5.81 -3.94 -10.85
C GLY A 446 -5.34 -5.37 -10.53
N GLN A 447 -4.09 -5.46 -10.07
CA GLN A 447 -3.57 -6.67 -9.44
C GLN A 447 -4.32 -6.97 -8.13
N PRO A 448 -4.40 -8.25 -7.70
CA PRO A 448 -5.18 -8.64 -6.53
C PRO A 448 -4.73 -7.95 -5.23
N SER A 449 -5.70 -7.51 -4.44
CA SER A 449 -5.46 -7.16 -3.03
C SER A 449 -5.28 -8.42 -2.20
N ALA A 450 -4.18 -8.47 -1.45
CA ALA A 450 -3.78 -9.68 -0.74
C ALA A 450 -3.70 -9.45 0.77
N ILE A 451 -4.09 -10.49 1.51
CA ILE A 451 -3.86 -10.63 2.94
C ILE A 451 -3.21 -12.00 3.11
N GLU A 452 -1.97 -12.01 3.60
CA GLU A 452 -1.17 -13.22 3.65
C GLU A 452 -0.38 -13.33 4.96
N GLY A 453 -0.09 -14.59 5.31
CA GLY A 453 0.79 -14.95 6.41
C GLY A 453 0.81 -16.46 6.60
N ARG A 454 1.58 -16.96 7.58
CA ARG A 454 1.57 -18.39 7.94
C ARG A 454 0.18 -18.86 8.37
N GLN A 455 -0.58 -17.94 8.96
CA GLN A 455 -1.98 -18.11 9.28
C GLN A 455 -2.72 -16.81 9.01
N VAL A 456 -3.90 -16.90 8.40
CA VAL A 456 -4.81 -15.76 8.23
C VAL A 456 -6.06 -16.06 9.04
N ILE A 457 -6.40 -15.17 9.98
CA ILE A 457 -7.58 -15.26 10.85
C ILE A 457 -8.43 -14.02 10.64
N LEU A 458 -9.63 -14.21 10.10
CA LEU A 458 -10.60 -13.13 9.83
C LEU A 458 -11.80 -13.29 10.74
N ASN A 459 -12.01 -12.32 11.63
CA ASN A 459 -13.16 -12.23 12.51
C ASN A 459 -13.97 -10.99 12.12
N ALA A 460 -14.91 -11.18 11.17
CA ALA A 460 -15.84 -10.16 10.70
C ALA A 460 -17.22 -10.81 10.45
N PRO A 461 -18.33 -10.06 10.63
CA PRO A 461 -19.70 -10.56 10.48
C PRO A 461 -20.09 -10.92 9.04
#